data_AF-A0A1I8PCN7-F1
#
_entry.id   AF-A0A1I8PCN7-F1
#
_cell.length_a   1.000
_cell.length_b   1.000
_cell.length_c   1.000
_cell.angle_alpha   90.00
_cell.angle_beta   90.00
_cell.angle_gamma   90.00
#
_symmetry.space_group_name_H-M   'P 1'
#
loop_
_entity.id
_entity.type
_entity.pdbx_description
1 polymer ?
#
loop_
_entity_poly.entity_id
_entity_poly.type
_entity_poly.pdbx_seq_one_letter_code
_entity_poly.pdbx_strand_id
1 'polypeptide(L)'
;MQSLENLVTLLETTAVVSTIFQYLSGALICRKYIAKKSTGDSSGFPFICGFLSCSYWVHYGMLSNEHSVVLVNCVGVTLFLIYTLIYYVFTVNKNAYVKLFLFVLTALFGIVFYINTIPEPAQAQNFMGIVCLIVTVTFFAAPLANLLHVIRVKNSESMPFPLIVMSFLVSVQWLIYGIIISDTFIQLPNFLGCVLSLVQLGLFVCYPPKSFSGQGYKLVDQSVVF
;
A
#
# COMPACT_ATOMS: atom_id res chain seq x y z
N MET A 1 -14.03 29.82 -8.22
CA MET A 1 -14.74 28.67 -7.63
C MET A 1 -14.76 27.51 -8.62
N GLN A 2 -15.39 27.63 -9.79
CA GLN A 2 -15.41 26.56 -10.80
C GLN A 2 -14.04 25.97 -11.19
N SER A 3 -13.01 26.80 -11.37
CA SER A 3 -11.67 26.33 -11.71
C SER A 3 -11.00 25.53 -10.59
N LEU A 4 -11.28 25.87 -9.34
CA LEU A 4 -10.75 25.17 -8.17
C LEU A 4 -11.46 23.83 -8.00
N GLU A 5 -12.78 23.78 -8.15
CA GLU A 5 -13.57 22.54 -8.13
C GLU A 5 -13.10 21.56 -9.21
N ASN A 6 -12.89 22.04 -10.44
CA ASN A 6 -12.36 21.21 -11.53
C ASN A 6 -10.96 20.65 -11.20
N LEU A 7 -10.10 21.43 -10.54
CA LEU A 7 -8.76 20.99 -10.12
C LEU A 7 -8.84 19.92 -9.03
N VAL A 8 -9.74 20.08 -8.06
CA VAL A 8 -9.98 19.10 -6.98
C VAL A 8 -10.50 17.78 -7.57
N THR A 9 -11.50 17.82 -8.45
CA THR A 9 -12.03 16.61 -9.11
C THR A 9 -10.96 15.91 -9.97
N LEU A 10 -10.12 16.68 -10.67
CA LEU A 10 -9.01 16.12 -11.43
C LEU A 10 -7.98 15.44 -10.51
N LEU A 11 -7.63 16.08 -9.40
CA LEU A 11 -6.71 15.52 -8.41
C LEU A 11 -7.25 14.21 -7.83
N GLU A 12 -8.50 14.19 -7.38
CA GLU A 12 -9.18 12.99 -6.85
C GLU A 12 -9.17 11.86 -7.87
N THR A 13 -9.60 12.16 -9.10
CA THR A 13 -9.67 11.16 -10.17
C THR A 13 -8.28 10.59 -10.47
N THR A 14 -7.26 11.45 -10.59
CA THR A 14 -5.90 11.00 -10.87
C THR A 14 -5.28 10.24 -9.69
N ALA A 15 -5.59 10.61 -8.45
CA ALA A 15 -5.16 9.89 -7.24
C ALA A 15 -5.73 8.47 -7.23
N VAL A 16 -7.05 8.34 -7.40
CA VAL A 16 -7.76 7.06 -7.47
C VAL A 16 -7.17 6.18 -8.56
N VAL A 17 -7.04 6.71 -9.78
CA VAL A 17 -6.52 5.96 -10.93
C VAL A 17 -5.08 5.50 -10.68
N SER A 18 -4.21 6.39 -10.18
CA SER A 18 -2.81 6.05 -9.90
C SER A 18 -2.66 4.99 -8.82
N THR A 19 -3.48 5.07 -7.77
CA THR A 19 -3.52 4.05 -6.71
C THR A 19 -4.03 2.70 -7.24
N ILE A 20 -5.05 2.68 -8.11
CA ILE A 20 -5.52 1.42 -8.73
C ILE A 20 -4.41 0.80 -9.58
N PHE A 21 -3.68 1.59 -10.37
CA PHE A 21 -2.51 1.09 -11.11
C PHE A 21 -1.43 0.52 -10.19
N GLN A 22 -1.20 1.16 -9.05
CA GLN A 22 -0.28 0.66 -8.04
C GLN A 22 -0.76 -0.70 -7.47
N TYR A 23 -2.05 -0.85 -7.15
CA TYR A 23 -2.61 -2.12 -6.69
C TYR A 23 -2.50 -3.23 -7.74
N LEU A 24 -2.67 -2.90 -9.03
CA LEU A 24 -2.52 -3.86 -10.13
C LEU A 24 -1.10 -4.44 -10.26
N SER A 25 -0.09 -3.84 -9.63
CA SER A 25 1.26 -4.44 -9.54
C SER A 25 1.23 -5.83 -8.90
N GLY A 26 0.31 -6.09 -7.96
CA GLY A 26 0.11 -7.40 -7.35
C GLY A 26 -0.31 -8.48 -8.36
N ALA A 27 -1.07 -8.10 -9.40
CA ALA A 27 -1.45 -9.02 -10.47
C ALA A 27 -0.25 -9.57 -11.23
N LEU A 28 0.81 -8.76 -11.41
CA LEU A 28 2.04 -9.19 -12.06
C LEU A 28 2.75 -10.28 -11.23
N ILE A 29 2.74 -10.13 -9.90
CA ILE A 29 3.28 -11.13 -8.96
C ILE A 29 2.44 -12.41 -9.01
N CYS A 30 1.12 -12.28 -8.92
CA CYS A 30 0.20 -13.42 -9.02
C CYS A 30 0.33 -14.18 -10.35
N ARG A 31 0.56 -13.48 -11.46
CA ARG A 31 0.83 -14.10 -12.76
C ARG A 31 2.07 -14.99 -12.72
N LYS A 32 3.13 -14.57 -12.01
CA LYS A 32 4.33 -15.39 -11.81
C LYS A 32 4.02 -16.65 -11.01
N TYR A 33 3.22 -16.56 -9.94
CA TYR A 33 2.82 -17.73 -9.16
C TYR A 33 1.99 -18.74 -9.97
N ILE A 34 1.06 -18.25 -10.79
CA ILE A 34 0.24 -19.10 -11.67
C ILE A 34 1.12 -19.81 -12.70
N ALA A 35 2.07 -19.09 -13.31
CA ALA A 35 2.98 -19.64 -14.32
C ALA A 35 3.95 -20.66 -13.72
N LYS A 36 4.54 -20.37 -12.56
CA LYS A 36 5.48 -21.26 -11.87
C LYS A 36 4.79 -22.37 -11.05
N LYS A 37 3.45 -22.30 -10.90
CA LYS A 37 2.65 -23.18 -10.03
C LYS A 37 3.16 -23.26 -8.58
N SER A 38 3.84 -22.21 -8.12
CA SER A 38 4.47 -22.14 -6.81
C SER A 38 4.71 -20.68 -6.43
N THR A 39 4.62 -20.37 -5.13
CA THR A 39 5.02 -19.07 -4.58
C THR A 39 6.54 -18.94 -4.40
N GLY A 40 7.28 -20.05 -4.50
CA GLY A 40 8.69 -20.11 -4.12
C GLY A 40 8.89 -19.62 -2.68
N ASP A 41 9.95 -18.86 -2.45
CA ASP A 41 10.28 -18.25 -1.16
C ASP A 41 9.57 -16.90 -0.92
N SER A 42 8.62 -16.53 -1.78
CA SER A 42 7.89 -15.27 -1.65
C SER A 42 6.93 -15.34 -0.46
N SER A 43 6.81 -14.25 0.29
CA SER A 43 5.83 -14.12 1.37
C SER A 43 4.48 -13.64 0.84
N GLY A 44 3.38 -14.21 1.34
CA GLY A 44 2.02 -13.75 1.06
C GLY A 44 1.51 -12.72 2.08
N PHE A 45 2.27 -12.47 3.15
CA PHE A 45 1.98 -11.44 4.16
C PHE A 45 1.58 -10.07 3.57
N PRO A 46 2.21 -9.59 2.47
CA PRO A 46 1.87 -8.30 1.89
C PRO A 46 0.45 -8.21 1.35
N PHE A 47 -0.10 -9.31 0.82
CA PHE A 47 -1.48 -9.33 0.31
C PHE A 47 -2.50 -9.27 1.44
N ILE A 48 -2.26 -9.99 2.53
CA ILE A 48 -3.11 -9.95 3.73
C ILE A 48 -3.06 -8.54 4.36
N CYS A 49 -1.87 -7.94 4.41
CA CYS A 49 -1.67 -6.58 4.89
C CYS A 49 -2.40 -5.55 4.03
N GLY A 50 -2.27 -5.64 2.69
CA GLY A 50 -3.00 -4.79 1.76
C GLY A 50 -4.52 -4.91 1.93
N PHE A 51 -5.02 -6.14 2.08
CA PHE A 51 -6.44 -6.39 2.37
C PHE A 51 -6.90 -5.71 3.67
N LEU A 52 -6.14 -5.87 4.75
CA LEU A 52 -6.43 -5.27 6.05
C LEU A 52 -6.46 -3.74 5.97
N SER A 53 -5.41 -3.15 5.39
CA SER A 53 -5.27 -1.71 5.27
C SER A 53 -6.40 -1.10 4.44
N CYS A 54 -6.67 -1.65 3.26
CA CYS A 54 -7.78 -1.17 2.43
C CYS A 54 -9.12 -1.32 3.15
N SER A 55 -9.36 -2.40 3.91
CA SER A 55 -10.61 -2.58 4.65
C SER A 55 -10.80 -1.51 5.73
N TYR A 56 -9.73 -1.17 6.45
CA TYR A 56 -9.77 -0.07 7.43
C TYR A 56 -9.98 1.29 6.77
N TRP A 57 -9.31 1.57 5.66
CA TRP A 57 -9.51 2.82 4.93
C TRP A 57 -10.91 2.95 4.31
N VAL A 58 -11.56 1.84 3.92
CA VAL A 58 -12.99 1.85 3.55
C VAL A 58 -13.84 2.31 4.73
N HIS A 59 -13.66 1.73 5.91
CA HIS A 59 -14.45 2.10 7.09
C HIS A 59 -14.17 3.54 7.53
N TYR A 60 -12.91 3.99 7.47
CA TYR A 60 -12.55 5.39 7.68
C TYR A 60 -13.24 6.33 6.69
N GLY A 61 -13.20 6.00 5.39
CA GLY A 61 -13.85 6.79 4.34
C GLY A 61 -15.36 6.88 4.54
N MET A 62 -16.00 5.82 5.03
CA MET A 62 -17.43 5.85 5.38
C MET A 62 -17.72 6.78 6.57
N LEU A 63 -16.89 6.73 7.62
CA LEU A 63 -17.06 7.59 8.80
C LEU A 63 -16.77 9.07 8.50
N SER A 64 -15.81 9.35 7.61
CA SER A 64 -15.42 10.69 7.18
C SER A 64 -16.27 11.24 6.02
N ASN A 65 -17.16 10.44 5.42
CA ASN A 65 -17.93 10.76 4.21
C ASN A 65 -17.07 11.04 2.96
N GLU A 66 -15.86 10.46 2.90
CA GLU A 66 -14.90 10.67 1.81
C GLU A 66 -15.03 9.59 0.72
N HIS A 67 -15.91 9.83 -0.27
CA HIS A 67 -16.25 8.86 -1.31
C HIS A 67 -15.04 8.38 -2.15
N SER A 68 -14.08 9.26 -2.45
CA SER A 68 -12.88 8.92 -3.20
C SER A 68 -11.99 7.93 -2.44
N VAL A 69 -11.90 8.07 -1.11
CA VAL A 69 -11.19 7.13 -0.22
C VAL A 69 -11.91 5.79 -0.16
N VAL A 70 -13.24 5.79 -0.05
CA VAL A 70 -14.04 4.56 -0.08
C VAL A 70 -13.85 3.81 -1.40
N LEU A 71 -13.99 4.50 -2.54
CA LEU A 71 -13.95 3.90 -3.87
C LEU A 71 -12.62 3.21 -4.14
N VAL A 72 -11.50 3.92 -3.95
CA VAL A 72 -10.17 3.37 -4.23
C VAL A 72 -9.85 2.17 -3.33
N ASN A 73 -10.25 2.22 -2.06
CA ASN A 73 -9.96 1.16 -1.11
C ASN A 73 -10.91 -0.02 -1.26
N CYS A 74 -12.16 0.17 -1.70
CA CYS A 74 -13.03 -0.94 -2.10
C CYS A 74 -12.41 -1.76 -3.24
N VAL A 75 -11.88 -1.09 -4.26
CA VAL A 75 -11.12 -1.76 -5.34
C VAL A 75 -9.91 -2.48 -4.76
N GLY A 76 -9.17 -1.84 -3.85
CA GLY A 76 -8.04 -2.43 -3.14
C GLY A 76 -8.41 -3.70 -2.38
N VAL A 77 -9.48 -3.69 -1.59
CA VAL A 77 -10.00 -4.85 -0.84
C VAL A 77 -10.26 -6.01 -1.79
N THR A 78 -10.96 -5.76 -2.90
CA THR A 78 -11.25 -6.81 -3.90
C THR A 78 -9.97 -7.39 -4.49
N LEU A 79 -9.03 -6.54 -4.93
CA LEU A 79 -7.78 -6.99 -5.54
C LEU A 79 -6.91 -7.77 -4.55
N PHE A 80 -6.70 -7.26 -3.35
CA PHE A 80 -5.86 -7.92 -2.34
C PHE A 80 -6.48 -9.21 -1.82
N LEU A 81 -7.82 -9.31 -1.77
CA LEU A 81 -8.49 -10.58 -1.50
C LEU A 81 -8.22 -11.60 -2.61
N ILE A 82 -8.34 -11.20 -3.89
CA ILE A 82 -8.01 -12.05 -5.03
C ILE A 82 -6.54 -12.51 -4.96
N TYR A 83 -5.60 -11.60 -4.68
CA TYR A 83 -4.18 -11.94 -4.55
C TYR A 83 -3.90 -12.88 -3.39
N THR A 84 -4.59 -12.69 -2.26
CA THR A 84 -4.55 -13.57 -1.09
C THR A 84 -5.00 -14.98 -1.47
N LEU A 85 -6.10 -15.11 -2.22
CA LEU A 85 -6.61 -16.41 -2.68
C LEU A 85 -5.67 -17.08 -3.68
N ILE A 86 -5.12 -16.33 -4.64
CA ILE A 86 -4.13 -16.86 -5.59
C ILE A 86 -2.89 -17.37 -4.85
N TYR A 87 -2.36 -16.60 -3.90
CA TYR A 87 -1.20 -17.02 -3.10
C TYR A 87 -1.52 -18.30 -2.32
N TYR A 88 -2.70 -18.38 -1.68
CA TYR A 88 -3.15 -19.57 -0.95
C TYR A 88 -3.17 -20.83 -1.82
N VAL A 89 -3.58 -20.72 -3.09
CA VAL A 89 -3.61 -21.86 -4.02
C VAL A 89 -2.22 -22.45 -4.26
N PHE A 90 -1.19 -21.60 -4.40
CA PHE A 90 0.15 -21.99 -4.81
C PHE A 90 1.18 -22.09 -3.67
N THR A 91 0.85 -21.66 -2.46
CA THR A 91 1.78 -21.77 -1.32
C THR A 91 1.80 -23.17 -0.74
N VAL A 92 2.98 -23.60 -0.29
CA VAL A 92 3.17 -24.87 0.41
C VAL A 92 2.62 -24.80 1.84
N ASN A 93 2.79 -23.66 2.51
CA ASN A 93 2.48 -23.49 3.93
C ASN A 93 1.04 -22.98 4.16
N LYS A 94 0.04 -23.68 3.60
CA LYS A 94 -1.39 -23.29 3.64
C LYS A 94 -1.91 -23.04 5.05
N ASN A 95 -1.59 -23.92 5.99
CA ASN A 95 -2.08 -23.83 7.37
C ASN A 95 -1.59 -22.57 8.08
N ALA A 96 -0.32 -22.21 7.90
CA ALA A 96 0.24 -20.99 8.49
C ALA A 96 -0.42 -19.75 7.87
N TYR A 97 -0.60 -19.77 6.56
CA TYR A 97 -1.22 -18.66 5.83
C TYR A 97 -2.70 -18.44 6.21
N VAL A 98 -3.48 -19.51 6.34
CA VAL A 98 -4.88 -19.44 6.80
C VAL A 98 -4.96 -18.95 8.24
N LYS A 99 -4.11 -19.44 9.15
CA LYS A 99 -4.07 -18.94 10.54
C LYS A 99 -3.79 -17.45 10.61
N LEU A 100 -2.83 -16.97 9.82
CA LEU A 100 -2.52 -15.55 9.71
C LEU A 100 -3.71 -14.76 9.16
N PHE A 101 -4.36 -15.24 8.10
CA PHE A 101 -5.52 -14.57 7.52
C PHE A 101 -6.70 -14.51 8.50
N LEU A 102 -6.98 -15.62 9.22
CA LEU A 102 -8.02 -15.65 10.26
C LEU A 102 -7.71 -14.70 11.42
N PHE A 103 -6.45 -14.63 11.86
CA PHE A 103 -6.03 -13.65 12.88
C PHE A 103 -6.31 -12.21 12.41
N VAL A 104 -5.96 -11.90 11.17
CA VAL A 104 -6.21 -10.58 10.57
C VAL A 104 -7.71 -10.29 10.43
N LEU A 105 -8.52 -11.27 10.04
CA LEU A 105 -9.98 -11.10 9.99
C LEU A 105 -10.57 -10.85 11.39
N THR A 106 -10.14 -11.60 12.40
CA THR A 106 -10.58 -11.38 13.79
C THR A 106 -10.22 -9.98 14.27
N ALA A 107 -9.00 -9.51 13.98
CA ALA A 107 -8.58 -8.15 14.33
C ALA A 107 -9.42 -7.08 13.59
N LEU A 108 -9.63 -7.27 12.28
CA LEU A 108 -10.45 -6.38 11.45
C LEU A 108 -11.87 -6.25 11.98
N PHE A 109 -12.57 -7.38 12.14
CA PHE A 109 -13.95 -7.37 12.62
C PHE A 109 -14.06 -6.88 14.06
N GLY A 110 -13.10 -7.23 14.93
CA GLY A 110 -13.09 -6.78 16.32
C GLY A 110 -12.96 -5.26 16.44
N ILE A 111 -12.03 -4.65 15.68
CA ILE A 111 -11.84 -3.20 15.67
C ILE A 111 -13.04 -2.49 15.05
N VAL A 112 -13.53 -2.95 13.90
CA VAL A 112 -14.71 -2.35 13.24
C VAL A 112 -15.95 -2.46 14.12
N PHE A 113 -16.16 -3.61 14.76
CA PHE A 113 -17.27 -3.80 15.71
C PHE A 113 -17.17 -2.81 16.86
N TYR A 114 -16.01 -2.72 17.52
CA TYR A 114 -15.78 -1.78 18.62
C TYR A 114 -16.07 -0.33 18.19
N ILE A 115 -15.55 0.12 17.05
CA ILE A 115 -15.76 1.49 16.56
C ILE A 115 -17.24 1.77 16.30
N ASN A 116 -17.98 0.80 15.74
CA ASN A 116 -19.42 0.94 15.52
C ASN A 116 -20.25 0.99 16.82
N THR A 117 -19.67 0.65 17.98
CA THR A 117 -20.34 0.85 19.28
C THR A 117 -20.18 2.27 19.83
N ILE A 118 -19.28 3.08 19.27
CA ILE A 118 -19.02 4.46 19.70
C ILE A 118 -20.20 5.35 19.23
N PRO A 119 -20.99 5.96 20.13
CA PRO A 119 -22.16 6.73 19.73
C PRO A 119 -21.81 8.05 19.05
N GLU A 120 -20.68 8.65 19.41
CA GLU A 120 -20.24 9.94 18.90
C GLU A 120 -19.48 9.77 17.56
N PRO A 121 -20.03 10.26 16.43
CA PRO A 121 -19.42 10.01 15.10
C PRO A 121 -18.01 10.57 14.97
N ALA A 122 -17.75 11.75 15.52
CA ALA A 122 -16.43 12.38 15.47
C ALA A 122 -15.38 11.56 16.25
N GLN A 123 -15.77 10.99 17.40
CA GLN A 123 -14.91 10.11 18.18
C GLN A 123 -14.63 8.79 17.44
N ALA A 124 -15.66 8.20 16.82
CA ALA A 124 -15.53 7.00 16.00
C ALA A 124 -14.57 7.22 14.82
N GLN A 125 -14.74 8.33 14.08
CA GLN A 125 -13.86 8.72 12.98
C GLN A 125 -12.41 8.91 13.46
N ASN A 126 -12.21 9.61 14.59
CA ASN A 126 -10.88 9.85 15.14
C ASN A 126 -10.17 8.54 15.51
N PHE A 127 -10.86 7.64 16.20
CA PHE A 127 -10.31 6.34 16.58
C PHE A 127 -9.96 5.50 15.35
N MET A 128 -10.85 5.46 14.35
CA MET A 128 -10.59 4.77 13.08
C MET A 128 -9.40 5.39 12.32
N GLY A 129 -9.27 6.71 12.33
CA GLY A 129 -8.16 7.43 11.72
C GLY A 129 -6.81 7.07 12.36
N ILE A 130 -6.77 6.97 13.70
CA ILE A 130 -5.58 6.51 14.44
C ILE A 130 -5.21 5.09 14.04
N VAL A 131 -6.19 4.18 13.93
CA VAL A 131 -5.95 2.80 13.48
C VAL A 131 -5.37 2.79 12.07
N CYS A 132 -5.95 3.53 11.13
CA CYS A 132 -5.47 3.62 9.75
C CYS A 132 -4.03 4.15 9.69
N LEU A 133 -3.72 5.18 10.48
CA LEU A 133 -2.38 5.74 10.59
C LEU A 133 -1.37 4.71 11.09
N ILE A 134 -1.68 4.02 12.19
CA ILE A 134 -0.77 3.00 12.79
C ILE A 134 -0.50 1.89 11.78
N VAL A 135 -1.54 1.36 11.13
CA VAL A 135 -1.40 0.29 10.13
C VAL A 135 -0.55 0.77 8.95
N THR A 136 -0.83 1.96 8.42
CA THR A 136 -0.10 2.51 7.28
C THR A 136 1.37 2.77 7.61
N VAL A 137 1.68 3.35 8.77
CA VAL A 137 3.06 3.62 9.21
C VAL A 137 3.82 2.33 9.46
N THR A 138 3.16 1.29 9.99
CA THR A 138 3.79 -0.03 10.17
C THR A 138 4.26 -0.61 8.83
N PHE A 139 3.57 -0.34 7.72
CA PHE A 139 3.98 -0.80 6.39
C PHE A 139 5.23 -0.09 5.86
N PHE A 140 5.65 1.03 6.46
CA PHE A 140 6.92 1.67 6.13
C PHE A 140 8.13 0.94 6.70
N ALA A 141 7.94 -0.03 7.61
CA ALA A 141 9.04 -0.79 8.20
C ALA A 141 9.86 -1.54 7.15
N ALA A 142 9.21 -2.19 6.19
CA ALA A 142 9.87 -2.96 5.14
C ALA A 142 10.71 -2.10 4.16
N PRO A 143 10.17 -1.03 3.55
CA PRO A 143 10.98 -0.12 2.74
C PRO A 143 12.11 0.53 3.54
N LEU A 144 11.90 0.87 4.83
CA LEU A 144 12.96 1.40 5.69
C LEU A 144 14.07 0.37 5.95
N ALA A 145 13.72 -0.90 6.17
CA ALA A 145 14.70 -1.98 6.29
C ALA A 145 15.49 -2.16 4.98
N ASN A 146 14.83 -2.06 3.82
CA ASN A 146 15.49 -2.14 2.52
C ASN A 146 16.43 -0.94 2.27
N LEU A 147 16.07 0.28 2.73
CA LEU A 147 16.98 1.44 2.68
C LEU A 147 18.29 1.15 3.41
N LEU A 148 18.22 0.62 4.63
CA LEU A 148 19.40 0.23 5.40
C LEU A 148 20.26 -0.81 4.67
N HIS A 149 19.60 -1.79 4.03
CA HIS A 149 20.30 -2.78 3.22
C HIS A 149 21.06 -2.12 2.05
N VAL A 150 20.37 -1.30 1.24
CA VAL A 150 20.95 -0.60 0.08
C VAL A 150 22.15 0.27 0.48
N ILE A 151 22.05 1.01 1.58
CA ILE A 151 23.15 1.85 2.08
C ILE A 151 24.36 0.99 2.46
N ARG A 152 24.13 -0.15 3.13
CA ARG A 152 25.22 -1.07 3.53
C ARG A 152 25.91 -1.69 2.33
N VAL A 153 25.15 -2.18 1.34
CA VAL A 153 25.71 -2.86 0.16
C VAL A 153 26.11 -1.91 -0.96
N LYS A 154 25.77 -0.62 -0.83
CA LYS A 154 25.98 0.44 -1.83
C LYS A 154 25.49 0.02 -3.23
N ASN A 155 24.28 -0.56 -3.30
CA ASN A 155 23.66 -1.02 -4.54
C ASN A 155 22.13 -0.96 -4.40
N SER A 156 21.46 -0.18 -5.26
CA SER A 156 20.00 -0.02 -5.28
C SER A 156 19.26 -1.07 -6.11
N GLU A 157 19.92 -2.12 -6.59
CA GLU A 157 19.32 -3.13 -7.47
C GLU A 157 18.13 -3.86 -6.84
N SER A 158 18.07 -3.98 -5.51
CA SER A 158 16.93 -4.58 -4.79
C SER A 158 15.68 -3.70 -4.72
N MET A 159 15.75 -2.44 -5.15
CA MET A 159 14.64 -1.49 -5.05
C MET A 159 13.87 -1.39 -6.39
N PRO A 160 12.54 -1.51 -6.37
CA PRO A 160 11.73 -1.44 -7.58
C PRO A 160 11.48 0.02 -7.99
N PHE A 161 12.39 0.59 -8.79
CA PHE A 161 12.33 2.01 -9.22
C PHE A 161 10.95 2.47 -9.71
N PRO A 162 10.27 1.76 -10.65
CA PRO A 162 8.96 2.20 -11.14
C PRO A 162 7.89 2.26 -10.04
N LEU A 163 7.92 1.31 -9.09
CA LEU A 163 6.96 1.29 -7.98
C LEU A 163 7.22 2.45 -7.02
N ILE A 164 8.48 2.79 -6.76
CA ILE A 164 8.84 3.90 -5.86
C ILE A 164 8.41 5.25 -6.45
N VAL A 165 8.60 5.45 -7.77
CA VAL A 165 8.10 6.65 -8.45
C VAL A 165 6.57 6.74 -8.35
N MET A 166 5.86 5.63 -8.60
CA MET A 166 4.41 5.61 -8.46
C MET A 166 3.96 5.87 -7.02
N SER A 167 4.65 5.31 -6.02
CA SER A 167 4.38 5.58 -4.60
C SER A 167 4.55 7.05 -4.27
N PHE A 168 5.62 7.69 -4.76
CA PHE A 168 5.82 9.13 -4.57
C PHE A 168 4.66 9.95 -5.15
N LEU A 169 4.25 9.67 -6.39
CA LEU A 169 3.15 10.38 -7.06
C LEU A 169 1.83 10.19 -6.31
N VAL A 170 1.49 8.95 -5.96
CA VAL A 170 0.27 8.62 -5.19
C VAL A 170 0.28 9.33 -3.83
N SER A 171 1.40 9.28 -3.10
CA SER A 171 1.52 9.96 -1.82
C SER A 171 1.40 11.48 -1.94
N VAL A 172 1.96 12.10 -2.98
CA VAL A 172 1.79 13.54 -3.21
C VAL A 172 0.33 13.88 -3.51
N GLN A 173 -0.34 13.10 -4.35
CA GLN A 173 -1.74 13.32 -4.70
C GLN A 173 -2.66 13.25 -3.47
N TRP A 174 -2.53 12.20 -2.66
CA TRP A 174 -3.32 12.05 -1.44
C TRP A 174 -2.93 13.03 -0.34
N LEU A 175 -1.67 13.46 -0.27
CA LEU A 175 -1.25 14.53 0.63
C LEU A 175 -1.94 15.85 0.28
N ILE A 176 -1.90 16.25 -1.00
CA ILE A 176 -2.58 17.46 -1.46
C ILE A 176 -4.09 17.35 -1.21
N TYR A 177 -4.69 16.19 -1.50
CA TYR A 177 -6.10 15.92 -1.21
C TYR A 177 -6.43 16.11 0.27
N GLY A 178 -5.66 15.47 1.16
CA GLY A 178 -5.83 15.60 2.60
C GLY A 178 -5.68 17.04 3.10
N ILE A 179 -4.79 17.84 2.51
CA ILE A 179 -4.65 19.27 2.82
C ILE A 179 -5.93 20.03 2.42
N ILE A 180 -6.47 19.76 1.23
CA ILE A 180 -7.67 20.43 0.70
C ILE A 180 -8.88 20.17 1.61
N ILE A 181 -9.10 18.92 2.01
CA ILE A 181 -10.23 18.56 2.88
C ILE A 181 -9.93 18.75 4.37
N SER A 182 -8.74 19.27 4.71
CA SER A 182 -8.27 19.46 6.10
C SER A 182 -8.28 18.17 6.96
N ASP A 183 -8.05 17.01 6.34
CA ASP A 183 -8.00 15.71 7.02
C ASP A 183 -6.57 15.31 7.36
N THR A 184 -6.22 15.39 8.65
CA THR A 184 -4.88 15.04 9.15
C THR A 184 -4.55 13.56 9.02
N PHE A 185 -5.54 12.67 9.09
CA PHE A 185 -5.33 11.23 9.00
C PHE A 185 -4.97 10.81 7.58
N ILE A 186 -5.45 11.53 6.56
CA ILE A 186 -4.97 11.35 5.18
C ILE A 186 -3.62 12.04 4.98
N GLN A 187 -3.44 13.26 5.50
CA GLN A 187 -2.20 14.03 5.30
C GLN A 187 -0.97 13.31 5.84
N LEU A 188 -0.99 12.90 7.11
CA LEU A 188 0.20 12.42 7.81
C LEU A 188 0.86 11.18 7.18
N PRO A 189 0.15 10.07 6.90
CA PRO A 189 0.78 8.90 6.29
C PRO A 189 1.29 9.19 4.88
N ASN A 190 0.59 10.04 4.12
CA ASN A 190 1.00 10.40 2.77
C ASN A 190 2.21 11.35 2.76
N PHE A 191 2.31 12.25 3.74
CA PHE A 191 3.53 13.04 3.96
C PHE A 191 4.73 12.13 4.26
N LEU A 192 4.57 11.18 5.17
CA LEU A 192 5.62 10.20 5.49
C LEU A 192 5.98 9.34 4.27
N GLY A 193 4.99 8.92 3.48
CA GLY A 193 5.18 8.21 2.22
C GLY A 193 5.95 9.02 1.18
N CYS A 194 5.68 10.32 1.06
CA CYS A 194 6.43 11.24 0.21
C CYS A 194 7.90 11.30 0.63
N VAL A 195 8.17 11.55 1.93
CA VAL A 195 9.52 11.63 2.47
C VAL A 195 10.29 10.33 2.23
N LEU A 196 9.66 9.19 2.54
CA LEU A 196 10.27 7.88 2.37
C LEU A 196 10.61 7.60 0.90
N SER A 197 9.66 7.87 -0.01
CA SER A 197 9.85 7.65 -1.44
C SER A 197 10.93 8.58 -2.01
N LEU A 198 11.01 9.83 -1.55
CA LEU A 198 12.09 10.76 -1.92
C LEU A 198 13.46 10.26 -1.49
N VAL A 199 13.58 9.73 -0.26
CA VAL A 199 14.82 9.13 0.22
C VAL A 199 15.20 7.92 -0.65
N GLN A 200 14.24 7.05 -0.97
CA GLN A 200 14.46 5.90 -1.85
C GLN A 200 14.91 6.34 -3.25
N LEU A 201 14.30 7.37 -3.84
CA LEU A 201 14.70 7.94 -5.12
C LEU A 201 16.11 8.53 -5.07
N GLY A 202 16.47 9.23 -3.99
CA GLY A 202 17.82 9.75 -3.78
C GLY A 202 18.88 8.65 -3.74
N LEU A 203 18.56 7.49 -3.15
CA LEU A 203 19.49 6.36 -3.11
C LEU A 203 19.81 5.77 -4.49
N PHE A 204 18.92 5.89 -5.50
CA PHE A 204 19.27 5.47 -6.87
C PHE A 204 20.36 6.35 -7.49
N VAL A 205 20.42 7.63 -7.10
CA VAL A 205 21.46 8.56 -7.56
C VAL A 205 22.76 8.30 -6.82
N CYS A 206 22.70 8.08 -5.50
CA CYS A 206 23.88 7.86 -4.65
C CYS A 206 24.49 6.46 -4.83
N TYR A 207 23.67 5.44 -5.06
CA TYR A 207 24.06 4.03 -5.12
C TYR A 207 23.45 3.33 -6.34
N PRO A 208 23.81 3.73 -7.57
CA PRO A 208 23.20 3.21 -8.78
C PRO A 208 23.35 1.68 -8.88
N PRO A 209 22.39 1.00 -9.54
CA PRO A 209 22.39 -0.45 -9.63
C PRO A 209 23.59 -0.96 -10.43
N LYS A 210 24.36 -1.90 -9.88
CA LYS A 210 25.62 -2.37 -10.50
C LYS A 210 25.42 -3.10 -11.84
N SER A 211 24.22 -3.61 -12.09
CA SER A 211 23.80 -4.26 -13.35
C SER A 211 23.73 -3.29 -14.56
N PHE A 212 23.84 -1.98 -14.35
CA PHE A 212 23.80 -0.97 -15.42
C PHE A 212 25.00 -1.01 -16.40
N SER A 213 25.98 -1.89 -16.19
CA SER A 213 27.21 -1.99 -16.99
C SER A 213 27.22 -3.04 -18.10
N GLY A 214 26.09 -3.69 -18.46
CA GLY A 214 26.12 -4.55 -19.67
C GLY A 214 25.03 -5.59 -19.93
N GLN A 215 23.95 -5.70 -19.14
CA GLN A 215 22.81 -6.54 -19.51
C GLN A 215 21.52 -5.79 -19.27
N GLY A 216 20.78 -5.49 -20.34
CA GLY A 216 19.51 -4.78 -20.29
C GLY A 216 18.58 -5.36 -19.24
N TYR A 217 17.78 -4.48 -18.61
CA TYR A 217 16.84 -4.76 -17.52
C TYR A 217 16.40 -6.23 -17.48
N LYS A 218 17.16 -7.06 -16.76
CA LYS A 218 16.56 -8.24 -16.15
C LYS A 218 15.65 -7.64 -15.11
N LEU A 219 14.35 -7.78 -15.32
CA LEU A 219 13.39 -7.70 -14.23
C LEU A 219 13.88 -8.74 -13.23
N VAL A 220 14.77 -8.31 -12.32
CA VAL A 220 15.32 -9.16 -11.28
C VAL A 220 14.11 -9.80 -10.65
N ASP A 221 14.19 -11.11 -10.46
CA ASP A 221 13.12 -11.94 -9.92
C ASP A 221 12.93 -11.58 -8.43
N GLN A 222 12.54 -10.34 -8.19
CA GLN A 222 12.21 -9.76 -6.91
C GLN A 222 10.84 -10.31 -6.59
N SER A 223 10.85 -11.42 -5.83
CA SER A 223 9.88 -11.55 -4.76
C SER A 223 9.89 -10.21 -4.05
N VAL A 224 8.82 -9.43 -4.24
CA VAL A 224 8.70 -8.14 -3.59
C VAL A 224 8.63 -8.47 -2.10
N VAL A 225 9.76 -8.34 -1.43
CA VAL A 225 9.85 -8.42 0.02
C VAL A 225 9.19 -7.14 0.51
N PHE A 226 7.88 -7.20 0.70
CA PHE A 226 7.23 -6.33 1.67
C PHE A 226 7.24 -7.02 3.03
#